data_AF-A0A354ICM8-F1
#
_entry.id   AF-A0A354ICM8-F1
#
_cell.length_a   1.000
_cell.length_b   1.000
_cell.length_c   1.000
_cell.angle_alpha   90.00
_cell.angle_beta   90.00
_cell.angle_gamma   90.00
#
_symmetry.space_group_name_H-M   'P 1'
#
loop_
_entity.id
_entity.type
_entity.pdbx_description
1 polymer ?
#
loop_
_entity_poly.entity_id
_entity_poly.type
_entity_poly.pdbx_seq_one_letter_code
_entity_poly.pdbx_strand_id
1 'polypeptide(L)'
;MVYTIKNSCVEEPDLPYEDGAMTIFLYTKGTEGKPPEELVQLARYMEDSTAGNAKSEDLAWLHEMVTKVKADREVGLAYMKAVEIEKRIRSEGKAEGKAEDVLVFLGRKGEVPSDVESAIRAQTDTEVLTEWLLLAANVKTVGEFQEQIGSISGK
;
A
#
# COMPACT_ATOMS: atom_id res chain seq x y z
N MET A 1 -19.02 16.45 -9.13
CA MET A 1 -18.75 17.81 -8.59
C MET A 1 -17.35 18.28 -8.99
N VAL A 2 -17.15 19.58 -9.19
CA VAL A 2 -15.86 20.18 -9.56
C VAL A 2 -15.55 21.30 -8.58
N TYR A 3 -14.39 21.24 -7.92
CA TYR A 3 -13.90 22.33 -7.08
C TYR A 3 -12.61 22.88 -7.66
N THR A 4 -12.53 24.20 -7.76
CA THR A 4 -11.33 24.90 -8.22
C THR A 4 -10.74 25.63 -7.03
N ILE A 5 -9.54 25.24 -6.62
CA ILE A 5 -8.81 25.84 -5.51
C ILE A 5 -7.67 26.69 -6.08
N LYS A 6 -7.57 27.92 -5.55
CA LYS A 6 -6.49 28.87 -5.81
C LYS A 6 -5.87 29.29 -4.47
N ASN A 7 -4.61 29.68 -4.49
CA ASN A 7 -3.95 30.22 -3.31
C ASN A 7 -4.40 31.66 -3.05
N SER A 8 -4.53 32.04 -1.78
CA SER A 8 -4.90 33.40 -1.34
C SER A 8 -4.04 33.84 -0.16
N CYS A 9 -3.79 35.14 -0.03
CA CYS A 9 -3.13 35.69 1.16
C CYS A 9 -4.09 35.64 2.37
N VAL A 10 -3.58 35.26 3.53
CA VAL A 10 -4.39 35.13 4.76
C VAL A 10 -4.38 36.44 5.55
N GLU A 11 -3.26 37.15 5.56
CA GLU A 11 -3.05 38.42 6.23
C GLU A 11 -3.83 39.56 5.57
N GLU A 12 -3.93 39.54 4.24
CA GLU A 12 -4.69 40.49 3.45
C GLU A 12 -5.63 39.75 2.48
N PRO A 13 -6.83 39.32 2.94
CA PRO A 13 -7.76 38.52 2.12
C PRO A 13 -8.28 39.22 0.88
N ASP A 14 -8.31 40.56 0.89
CA ASP A 14 -8.78 41.38 -0.22
C ASP A 14 -7.70 41.60 -1.30
N LEU A 15 -6.45 41.20 -1.03
CA LEU A 15 -5.37 41.30 -2.01
C LEU A 15 -5.54 40.21 -3.08
N PRO A 16 -5.76 40.57 -4.36
CA PRO A 16 -5.82 39.58 -5.42
C PRO A 16 -4.43 38.97 -5.64
N TYR A 17 -4.23 37.77 -5.11
CA TYR A 17 -3.03 36.97 -5.32
C TYR A 17 -3.28 35.92 -6.40
N GLU A 18 -2.59 36.06 -7.54
CA GLU A 18 -2.60 35.09 -8.63
C GLU A 18 -1.18 34.60 -8.88
N ASP A 19 -0.84 33.45 -8.31
CA ASP A 19 0.44 32.75 -8.53
C ASP A 19 0.44 31.86 -9.79
N GLY A 20 -0.68 31.82 -10.51
CA GLY A 20 -0.89 30.96 -11.67
C GLY A 20 -1.11 29.48 -11.32
N ALA A 21 -1.06 29.10 -10.05
CA ALA A 21 -1.34 27.74 -9.61
C ALA A 21 -2.84 27.55 -9.40
N MET A 22 -3.42 26.54 -10.06
CA MET A 22 -4.82 26.19 -9.92
C MET A 22 -4.97 24.68 -9.81
N THR A 23 -5.65 24.23 -8.76
CA THR A 23 -5.91 22.80 -8.55
C THR A 23 -7.39 22.52 -8.73
N ILE A 24 -7.73 21.59 -9.62
CA ILE A 24 -9.12 21.17 -9.87
C ILE A 24 -9.33 19.79 -9.23
N PHE A 25 -10.33 19.68 -8.36
CA PHE A 25 -10.77 18.41 -7.78
C PHE A 25 -12.06 17.95 -8.44
N LEU A 26 -12.04 16.73 -8.96
CA LEU A 26 -13.19 16.07 -9.60
C LEU A 26 -13.71 14.96 -8.70
N TYR A 27 -14.94 15.10 -8.23
CA TYR A 27 -15.61 14.06 -7.42
C TYR A 27 -16.69 13.36 -8.23
N THR A 28 -16.52 12.06 -8.46
CA THR A 28 -17.44 11.22 -9.25
C THR A 28 -18.74 10.89 -8.52
N LYS A 29 -18.71 10.84 -7.17
CA LYS A 29 -19.86 10.47 -6.33
C LYS A 29 -20.61 11.66 -5.70
N GLY A 30 -20.16 12.88 -5.95
CA GLY A 30 -20.80 14.09 -5.40
C GLY A 30 -22.09 14.45 -6.15
N THR A 31 -23.14 14.81 -5.41
CA THR A 31 -24.46 15.21 -5.96
C THR A 31 -24.60 16.72 -6.17
N GLU A 32 -23.65 17.51 -5.70
CA GLU A 32 -23.68 18.97 -5.80
C GLU A 32 -22.91 19.49 -7.03
N GLY A 33 -23.36 20.65 -7.54
CA GLY A 33 -22.82 21.30 -8.73
C GLY A 33 -23.44 20.81 -10.04
N LYS A 34 -23.15 21.53 -11.13
CA LYS A 34 -23.58 21.20 -12.51
C LYS A 34 -22.36 21.13 -13.43
N PRO A 35 -21.51 20.10 -13.31
CA PRO A 35 -20.38 19.91 -14.22
C PRO A 35 -20.85 19.73 -15.67
N PRO A 36 -20.00 20.06 -16.66
CA PRO A 36 -20.25 19.71 -18.06
C PRO A 36 -20.44 18.21 -18.23
N GLU A 37 -21.37 17.81 -19.10
CA GLU A 37 -21.70 16.39 -19.33
C GLU A 37 -20.48 15.59 -19.81
N GLU A 38 -19.63 16.17 -20.66
CA GLU A 38 -18.38 15.54 -21.12
C GLU A 38 -17.44 15.17 -19.96
N LEU A 39 -17.31 16.07 -18.98
CA LEU A 39 -16.48 15.85 -17.80
C LEU A 39 -17.07 14.74 -16.90
N VAL A 40 -18.40 14.68 -16.81
CA VAL A 40 -19.10 13.60 -16.08
C VAL A 40 -18.87 12.25 -16.78
N GLN A 41 -18.96 12.21 -18.11
CA GLN A 41 -18.72 11.01 -18.89
C GLN A 41 -17.27 10.54 -18.77
N LEU A 42 -16.30 11.46 -18.85
CA LEU A 42 -14.89 11.16 -18.65
C LEU A 42 -14.62 10.60 -17.26
N ALA A 43 -15.14 11.25 -16.22
CA ALA A 43 -14.92 10.83 -14.85
C ALA A 43 -15.56 9.45 -14.57
N ARG A 44 -16.74 9.17 -15.13
CA ARG A 44 -17.37 7.84 -15.08
C ARG A 44 -16.53 6.77 -15.80
N TYR A 45 -15.96 7.09 -16.96
CA TYR A 45 -15.09 6.17 -17.69
C TYR A 45 -13.76 5.91 -16.95
N MET A 46 -13.20 6.90 -16.26
CA MET A 46 -12.01 6.71 -15.44
C MET A 46 -12.28 5.83 -14.20
N GLU A 47 -13.47 5.93 -13.61
CA GLU A 47 -13.88 5.05 -12.51
C GLU A 47 -14.13 3.61 -12.97
N ASP A 48 -14.74 3.43 -14.14
CA ASP A 48 -14.99 2.13 -14.75
C ASP A 48 -14.75 2.15 -16.27
N SER A 49 -13.54 1.79 -16.68
CA SER A 49 -13.06 1.88 -18.07
C SER A 49 -13.58 0.74 -18.95
N THR A 50 -14.89 0.72 -19.19
CA THR A 50 -15.61 -0.24 -20.03
C THR A 50 -16.15 0.42 -21.29
N ALA A 51 -16.41 -0.38 -22.33
CA ALA A 51 -16.99 0.10 -23.59
C ALA A 51 -18.36 0.75 -23.38
N GLY A 52 -19.16 0.29 -22.43
CA GLY A 52 -20.48 0.86 -22.11
C GLY A 52 -20.41 2.27 -21.49
N ASN A 53 -19.28 2.62 -20.88
CA ASN A 53 -19.03 3.94 -20.32
C ASN A 53 -18.32 4.89 -21.30
N ALA A 54 -17.80 4.37 -22.43
CA ALA A 54 -17.21 5.16 -23.50
C ALA A 54 -18.30 5.74 -24.43
N LYS A 55 -19.03 6.73 -23.93
CA LYS A 55 -20.26 7.26 -24.57
C LYS A 55 -20.03 8.39 -25.59
N SER A 56 -18.79 8.85 -25.73
CA SER A 56 -18.39 9.85 -26.73
C SER A 56 -17.36 9.26 -27.70
N GLU A 57 -17.18 9.91 -28.85
CA GLU A 57 -16.19 9.50 -29.85
C GLU A 57 -14.77 9.52 -29.26
N ASP A 58 -14.40 10.58 -28.54
CA ASP A 58 -13.11 10.69 -27.87
C ASP A 58 -12.90 9.59 -26.83
N LEU A 59 -13.94 9.23 -26.07
CA LEU A 59 -13.87 8.15 -25.10
C LEU A 59 -13.79 6.77 -25.76
N ALA A 60 -14.45 6.58 -26.91
CA ALA A 60 -14.35 5.34 -27.67
C ALA A 60 -12.93 5.15 -28.21
N TRP A 61 -12.33 6.21 -28.74
CA TRP A 61 -10.93 6.21 -29.16
C TRP A 61 -9.97 5.94 -27.98
N LEU A 62 -10.18 6.60 -26.84
CA LEU A 62 -9.43 6.33 -25.61
C LEU A 62 -9.58 4.87 -25.16
N HIS A 63 -10.79 4.32 -25.25
CA HIS A 63 -11.07 2.93 -24.88
C HIS A 63 -10.36 1.93 -25.80
N GLU A 64 -10.26 2.22 -27.09
CA GLU A 64 -9.48 1.39 -28.03
C GLU A 64 -8.01 1.35 -27.63
N MET A 65 -7.40 2.50 -27.32
CA MET A 65 -6.02 2.56 -26.84
C MET A 65 -5.82 1.79 -25.54
N VAL A 66 -6.69 2.00 -24.55
CA VAL A 66 -6.66 1.28 -23.27
C VAL A 66 -6.79 -0.23 -23.50
N THR A 67 -7.64 -0.65 -24.42
CA THR A 67 -7.83 -2.07 -24.75
C THR A 67 -6.58 -2.67 -25.39
N LYS A 68 -5.93 -1.95 -26.32
CA LYS A 68 -4.65 -2.39 -26.91
C LYS A 68 -3.56 -2.55 -25.85
N VAL A 69 -3.43 -1.57 -24.95
CA VAL A 69 -2.44 -1.61 -23.85
C VAL A 69 -2.74 -2.76 -22.88
N LYS A 70 -4.02 -3.00 -22.54
CA LYS A 70 -4.42 -4.13 -21.69
C LYS A 70 -4.18 -5.50 -22.35
N ALA A 71 -4.29 -5.57 -23.68
CA ALA A 71 -4.01 -6.79 -24.46
C ALA A 71 -2.50 -7.01 -24.68
N ASP A 72 -1.68 -6.00 -24.43
CA ASP A 72 -0.23 -6.12 -24.54
C ASP A 72 0.31 -7.06 -23.46
N ARG A 73 0.94 -8.15 -23.91
CA ARG A 73 1.49 -9.19 -23.05
C ARG A 73 2.64 -8.68 -22.18
N GLU A 74 3.43 -7.74 -22.67
CA GLU A 74 4.54 -7.17 -21.91
C GLU A 74 4.02 -6.33 -20.74
N VAL A 75 3.01 -5.50 -20.99
CA VAL A 75 2.33 -4.70 -19.96
C VAL A 75 1.66 -5.60 -18.93
N GLY A 76 0.94 -6.64 -19.37
CA GLY A 76 0.34 -7.63 -18.47
C GLY A 76 1.38 -8.35 -17.60
N LEU A 77 2.52 -8.73 -18.18
CA LEU A 77 3.63 -9.35 -17.44
C LEU A 77 4.25 -8.39 -16.43
N ALA A 78 4.48 -7.14 -16.80
CA ALA A 78 5.02 -6.12 -15.90
C ALA A 78 4.07 -5.88 -14.71
N TYR A 79 2.75 -5.82 -14.97
CA TYR A 79 1.74 -5.67 -13.93
C TYR A 79 1.72 -6.88 -12.98
N MET A 80 1.72 -8.11 -13.50
CA MET A 80 1.76 -9.32 -12.67
C MET A 80 3.03 -9.37 -11.80
N LYS A 81 4.20 -9.05 -12.38
CA LYS A 81 5.46 -8.96 -11.63
C LYS A 81 5.39 -7.91 -10.52
N ALA A 82 4.83 -6.74 -10.80
CA ALA A 82 4.69 -5.68 -9.80
C ALA A 82 3.81 -6.16 -8.63
N VAL A 83 2.69 -6.84 -8.91
CA VAL A 83 1.80 -7.41 -7.88
C VAL A 83 2.51 -8.50 -7.06
N GLU A 84 3.28 -9.38 -7.70
CA GLU A 84 4.07 -10.40 -7.00
C GLU A 84 5.14 -9.78 -6.09
N ILE A 85 5.86 -8.78 -6.59
CA ILE A 85 6.86 -8.03 -5.82
C ILE A 85 6.20 -7.33 -4.63
N GLU A 86 5.07 -6.66 -4.82
CA GLU A 86 4.37 -5.96 -3.73
C GLU A 86 3.89 -6.94 -2.66
N LYS A 87 3.32 -8.09 -3.06
CA LYS A 87 2.94 -9.17 -2.13
C LYS A 87 4.15 -9.67 -1.35
N ARG A 88 5.27 -9.89 -2.03
CA ARG A 88 6.51 -10.36 -1.41
C ARG A 88 7.05 -9.36 -0.40
N ILE A 89 7.16 -8.08 -0.78
CA ILE A 89 7.59 -7.00 0.12
C ILE A 89 6.67 -6.91 1.34
N ARG A 90 5.35 -7.03 1.15
CA ARG A 90 4.38 -7.01 2.24
C ARG A 90 4.53 -8.21 3.18
N SER A 91 4.77 -9.41 2.64
CA SER A 91 5.00 -10.60 3.47
C SER A 91 6.33 -10.55 4.20
N GLU A 92 7.41 -10.12 3.54
CA GLU A 92 8.74 -9.95 4.12
C GLU A 92 8.67 -8.91 5.24
N GLY A 93 8.10 -7.72 4.99
CA GLY A 93 7.96 -6.69 6.01
C GLY A 93 7.08 -7.12 7.21
N LYS A 94 6.09 -7.99 7.00
CA LYS A 94 5.30 -8.57 8.10
C LYS A 94 6.12 -9.55 8.94
N ALA A 95 6.95 -10.37 8.30
CA ALA A 95 7.86 -11.28 9.00
C ALA A 95 8.95 -10.49 9.75
N GLU A 96 9.61 -9.55 9.09
CA GLU A 96 10.61 -8.66 9.70
C GLU A 96 10.05 -7.93 10.91
N GLY A 97 8.87 -7.32 10.80
CA GLY A 97 8.25 -6.63 11.94
C GLY A 97 7.96 -7.55 13.13
N LYS A 98 7.49 -8.77 12.89
CA LYS A 98 7.29 -9.75 13.98
C LYS A 98 8.61 -10.23 14.57
N ALA A 99 9.63 -10.43 13.74
CA ALA A 99 10.98 -10.78 14.19
C ALA A 99 11.56 -9.68 15.09
N GLU A 100 11.40 -8.42 14.71
CA GLU A 100 11.78 -7.26 15.53
C GLU A 100 11.01 -7.24 16.85
N ASP A 101 9.70 -7.49 16.85
CA ASP A 101 8.91 -7.57 18.08
C ASP A 101 9.47 -8.65 19.04
N VAL A 102 9.78 -9.85 18.52
CA VAL A 102 10.39 -10.93 19.32
C VAL A 102 11.70 -10.45 19.96
N LEU A 103 12.57 -9.81 19.17
CA LEU A 103 13.86 -9.31 19.64
C LEU A 103 13.70 -8.22 20.70
N VAL A 104 12.71 -7.32 20.57
CA VAL A 104 12.41 -6.30 21.58
C VAL A 104 11.99 -6.95 22.91
N PHE A 105 11.16 -8.00 22.87
CA PHE A 105 10.76 -8.71 24.08
C PHE A 105 11.93 -9.45 24.74
N LEU A 106 12.79 -10.09 23.94
CA LEU A 106 13.97 -10.78 24.45
C LEU A 106 15.02 -9.80 25.00
N GLY A 107 15.22 -8.66 24.34
CA GLY A 107 16.14 -7.61 24.79
C GLY A 107 15.78 -7.03 26.17
N ARG A 108 14.49 -7.06 26.56
CA ARG A 108 14.07 -6.71 27.93
C ARG A 108 14.45 -7.75 28.98
N LYS A 109 14.78 -8.97 28.56
CA LYS A 109 15.07 -10.14 29.42
C LYS A 109 16.55 -10.47 29.50
N GLY A 110 17.37 -9.83 28.67
CA GLY A 110 18.82 -9.99 28.66
C GLY A 110 19.42 -9.64 27.31
N GLU A 111 20.73 -9.81 27.22
CA GLU A 111 21.44 -9.73 25.94
C GLU A 111 21.04 -10.92 25.06
N VAL A 112 20.69 -10.64 23.81
CA VAL A 112 20.29 -11.67 22.85
C VAL A 112 21.54 -12.16 22.11
N PRO A 113 21.90 -13.45 22.20
CA PRO A 113 23.01 -14.01 21.45
C PRO A 113 22.85 -13.82 19.93
N SER A 114 23.94 -13.58 19.22
CA SER A 114 23.89 -13.23 17.78
C SER A 114 23.38 -14.37 16.89
N ASP A 115 23.57 -15.62 17.32
CA ASP A 115 23.02 -16.81 16.67
C ASP A 115 21.49 -16.84 16.76
N VAL A 116 20.94 -16.55 17.95
CA VAL A 116 19.49 -16.44 18.18
C VAL A 116 18.90 -15.28 17.39
N GLU A 117 19.56 -14.12 17.39
CA GLU A 117 19.12 -12.96 16.61
C GLU A 117 19.08 -13.27 15.11
N SER A 118 20.14 -13.90 14.59
CA SER A 118 20.22 -14.28 13.17
C SER A 118 19.13 -15.28 12.79
N ALA A 119 18.83 -16.25 13.67
CA ALA A 119 17.76 -17.22 13.46
C ALA A 119 16.37 -16.56 13.45
N ILE A 120 16.12 -15.60 14.34
CA ILE A 120 14.85 -14.85 14.39
C ILE A 120 14.66 -14.02 13.13
N ARG A 121 15.68 -13.29 12.68
CA ARG A 121 15.62 -12.46 11.46
C ARG A 121 15.51 -13.28 10.18
N ALA A 122 16.06 -14.49 10.15
CA ALA A 122 15.99 -15.38 8.99
C ALA A 122 14.63 -16.07 8.84
N GLN A 123 13.79 -16.07 9.88
CA GLN A 123 12.48 -16.69 9.83
C GLN A 123 11.52 -15.85 8.97
N THR A 124 10.89 -16.49 7.99
CA THR A 124 9.91 -15.87 7.09
C THR A 124 8.48 -16.31 7.37
N ASP A 125 8.30 -17.40 8.11
CA ASP A 125 6.98 -17.88 8.52
C ASP A 125 6.43 -17.02 9.66
N THR A 126 5.37 -16.28 9.35
CA THR A 126 4.74 -15.39 10.31
C THR A 126 3.98 -16.12 11.42
N GLU A 127 3.62 -17.39 11.26
CA GLU A 127 2.98 -18.21 12.31
C GLU A 127 4.02 -18.59 13.36
N VAL A 128 5.16 -19.13 12.91
CA VAL A 128 6.31 -19.44 13.78
C VAL A 128 6.78 -18.21 14.55
N LEU A 129 6.90 -17.06 13.89
CA LEU A 129 7.25 -15.80 14.56
C LEU A 129 6.21 -15.36 15.60
N THR A 130 4.93 -15.70 15.42
CA THR A 130 3.89 -15.41 16.42
C THR A 130 4.06 -16.29 17.65
N GLU A 131 4.33 -17.58 17.44
CA GLU A 131 4.61 -18.51 18.53
C GLU A 131 5.86 -18.08 19.30
N TRP A 132 6.92 -17.69 18.60
CA TRP A 132 8.13 -17.15 19.21
C TRP A 132 7.87 -15.84 19.96
N LEU A 133 7.00 -14.97 19.46
CA LEU A 133 6.63 -13.74 20.17
C LEU A 133 5.90 -14.05 21.47
N LEU A 134 4.92 -14.96 21.44
CA LEU A 134 4.20 -15.40 22.64
C LEU A 134 5.15 -16.09 23.63
N LEU A 135 6.09 -16.89 23.13
CA LEU A 135 7.09 -17.53 23.96
C LEU A 135 8.01 -16.50 24.61
N ALA A 136 8.55 -15.58 23.82
CA ALA A 136 9.41 -14.48 24.27
C ALA A 136 8.69 -13.61 25.31
N ALA A 137 7.37 -13.44 25.23
CA ALA A 137 6.57 -12.75 26.24
C ALA A 137 6.51 -13.51 27.58
N ASN A 138 6.48 -14.85 27.57
CA ASN A 138 6.26 -15.69 28.76
C ASN A 138 7.53 -16.16 29.50
N VAL A 139 8.64 -16.37 28.79
CA VAL A 139 9.92 -16.82 29.40
C VAL A 139 10.49 -15.79 30.38
N LYS A 140 11.34 -16.17 31.33
CA LYS A 140 11.98 -15.19 32.24
C LYS A 140 13.31 -14.69 31.72
N THR A 141 14.02 -15.52 30.97
CA THR A 141 15.38 -15.23 30.47
C THR A 141 15.51 -15.61 28.99
N VAL A 142 16.53 -15.08 28.32
CA VAL A 142 16.85 -15.44 26.92
C VAL A 142 17.30 -16.90 26.80
N GLY A 143 17.94 -17.47 27.84
CA GLY A 143 18.34 -18.88 27.85
C GLY A 143 17.15 -19.84 27.80
N GLU A 144 16.09 -19.57 28.57
CA GLU A 144 14.84 -20.35 28.54
C GLU A 144 14.16 -20.32 27.15
N PHE A 145 14.23 -19.17 26.48
CA PHE A 145 13.76 -19.05 25.09
C PHE A 145 14.55 -19.97 24.15
N GLN A 146 15.88 -19.92 24.24
CA GLN A 146 16.79 -20.67 23.37
C GLN A 146 16.61 -22.20 23.52
N GLU A 147 16.41 -22.70 24.74
CA GLU A 147 16.13 -24.12 24.99
C GLU A 147 14.79 -24.58 24.37
N GLN A 148 13.76 -23.73 24.40
CA GLN A 148 12.44 -24.07 23.90
C GLN A 148 12.33 -23.96 22.37
N ILE A 149 12.95 -22.96 21.73
CA ILE A 149 12.99 -22.89 20.26
C ILE A 149 13.77 -24.05 19.65
N GLY A 150 14.84 -24.51 20.34
CA GLY A 150 15.63 -25.68 19.93
C GLY A 150 14.83 -26.99 19.94
N SER A 151 13.77 -27.06 20.75
CA SER A 151 12.85 -28.21 20.79
C SER A 151 11.70 -28.11 19.78
N ILE A 152 11.45 -26.95 19.16
CA ILE A 152 10.31 -26.74 18.24
C ILE A 152 10.67 -27.04 16.78
N SER A 153 11.97 -27.09 16.41
CA SER A 153 12.42 -27.42 15.04
C SER A 153 12.40 -28.93 14.71
N GLY A 154 11.70 -29.74 15.50
CA GLY A 154 11.70 -31.21 15.40
C GLY A 154 10.34 -31.83 15.62
N LYS A 155 9.36 -31.53 14.76
CA LYS A 155 8.16 -32.35 14.52
C LYS A 155 7.61 -32.12 13.13
#